data_AF-A0A1L3GE89-F1
#
_entry.id   AF-A0A1L3GE89-F1
#
_cell.length_a   1.000
_cell.length_b   1.000
_cell.length_c   1.000
_cell.angle_alpha   90.00
_cell.angle_beta   90.00
_cell.angle_gamma   90.00
#
_symmetry.space_group_name_H-M   'P 1'
#
loop_
_entity.id
_entity.type
_entity.pdbx_description
1 polymer ?
#
loop_
_entity_poly.entity_id
_entity_poly.type
_entity_poly.pdbx_seq_one_letter_code
_entity_poly.pdbx_strand_id
1 'polypeptide(L)'
;MFLLVSGLFTGMLLLDDLFLLHERVLPGYLHWRQRYIYLGYMTITLGYLAGFRKIIFRTDHLLLVLALGFFFLSVAVDCIAARWGHLIPVYHLFEDGFKLFGIVSWLGYFANTSLQWLARPE
;
A
#
# COMPACT_ATOMS: atom_id res chain seq x y z
N MET A 1 -8.58 16.44 -8.37
CA MET A 1 -9.29 15.15 -8.17
C MET A 1 -8.34 14.01 -7.78
N PHE A 2 -7.20 13.85 -8.47
CA PHE A 2 -6.17 12.85 -8.14
C PHE A 2 -5.79 12.82 -6.65
N LEU A 3 -5.27 13.92 -6.11
CA LEU A 3 -4.82 14.00 -4.71
C LEU A 3 -5.88 13.61 -3.67
N LEU A 4 -7.16 13.95 -3.91
CA LEU A 4 -8.26 13.57 -3.02
C LEU A 4 -8.50 12.05 -3.04
N VAL A 5 -8.50 11.43 -4.23
CA VAL A 5 -8.69 9.99 -4.36
C VAL A 5 -7.49 9.24 -3.78
N SER A 6 -6.28 9.75 -4.01
CA SER A 6 -5.05 9.21 -3.42
C SER A 6 -5.03 9.30 -1.90
N GLY A 7 -5.49 10.43 -1.35
CA GLY A 7 -5.63 10.62 0.09
C GLY A 7 -6.68 9.68 0.70
N LEU A 8 -7.83 9.53 0.03
CA LEU A 8 -8.87 8.59 0.47
C LEU A 8 -8.39 7.13 0.42
N PHE A 9 -7.67 6.76 -0.65
CA PHE A 9 -7.07 5.44 -0.78
C PHE A 9 -6.04 5.17 0.33
N THR A 10 -5.16 6.14 0.60
CA THR A 10 -4.17 6.02 1.69
C THR A 10 -4.84 5.99 3.06
N GLY A 11 -5.90 6.77 3.27
CA GLY A 11 -6.71 6.74 4.50
C GLY A 11 -7.42 5.41 4.71
N MET A 12 -7.92 4.78 3.63
CA MET A 12 -8.48 3.44 3.70
C MET A 12 -7.44 2.40 4.16
N LEU A 13 -6.22 2.45 3.61
CA LEU A 13 -5.12 1.57 4.02
C LEU A 13 -4.71 1.81 5.48
N LEU A 14 -4.65 3.08 5.90
CA LEU A 14 -4.36 3.44 7.29
C LEU A 14 -5.40 2.85 8.25
N LEU A 15 -6.69 2.98 7.94
CA LEU A 15 -7.75 2.45 8.78
C LEU A 15 -7.69 0.91 8.85
N ASP A 16 -7.35 0.26 7.74
CA ASP A 16 -7.16 -1.19 7.72
C ASP A 16 -6.03 -1.64 8.65
N ASP A 17 -4.82 -1.09 8.52
CA ASP A 17 -3.68 -1.43 9.39
C ASP A 17 -3.94 -1.02 10.86
N LEU A 18 -4.55 0.16 11.10
CA LEU A 18 -4.79 0.67 12.47
C LEU A 18 -5.74 -0.23 13.27
N PHE A 19 -6.78 -0.76 12.62
CA PHE A 19 -7.75 -1.65 13.25
C PHE A 19 -7.43 -3.13 13.01
N LEU A 20 -6.33 -3.45 12.32
CA LEU A 20 -5.95 -4.80 11.90
C LEU A 20 -7.13 -5.49 11.19
N LEU A 21 -7.82 -4.78 10.29
CA LEU A 21 -9.05 -5.31 9.69
C LEU A 21 -8.75 -6.56 8.87
N HIS A 22 -7.70 -6.53 8.04
CA HIS A 22 -7.31 -7.66 7.19
C HIS A 22 -6.82 -8.89 7.94
N GLU A 23 -6.23 -8.73 9.13
CA GLU A 23 -5.65 -9.84 9.90
C GLU A 23 -6.59 -10.36 10.99
N ARG A 24 -7.24 -9.46 11.74
CA ARG A 24 -7.95 -9.81 12.98
C ARG A 24 -9.46 -9.69 12.85
N VAL A 25 -9.95 -8.59 12.28
CA VAL A 25 -11.40 -8.30 12.27
C VAL A 25 -12.12 -9.09 11.18
N LEU A 26 -11.67 -8.99 9.93
CA LEU A 26 -12.31 -9.67 8.79
C LEU A 26 -12.18 -11.20 8.89
N PRO A 27 -11.01 -11.78 9.23
CA PRO A 27 -10.92 -13.22 9.43
C PRO A 27 -11.65 -13.70 10.68
N GLY A 28 -11.62 -12.92 11.77
CA GLY A 28 -12.21 -13.30 13.06
C GLY A 28 -13.74 -13.21 13.10
N TYR A 29 -14.33 -12.15 12.54
CA TYR A 29 -15.78 -11.93 12.59
C TYR A 29 -16.51 -12.39 11.31
N LEU A 30 -15.87 -12.22 10.14
CA LEU A 30 -16.49 -12.52 8.84
C LEU A 30 -16.05 -13.88 8.27
N HIS A 31 -15.14 -14.59 8.93
CA HIS A 31 -14.53 -15.85 8.47
C HIS A 31 -13.90 -15.76 7.06
N TRP A 32 -13.52 -14.55 6.64
CA TRP A 32 -12.87 -14.35 5.35
C TRP A 32 -11.42 -14.79 5.45
N ARG A 33 -10.98 -15.64 4.52
CA ARG A 33 -9.56 -15.99 4.42
C ARG A 33 -8.75 -14.76 4.01
N GLN A 34 -7.69 -14.48 4.74
CA GLN A 34 -6.71 -13.40 4.52
C GLN A 34 -6.30 -13.23 3.04
N ARG A 35 -6.12 -14.36 2.32
CA ARG A 35 -5.84 -14.36 0.87
C ARG A 35 -6.82 -13.57 0.01
N TYR A 36 -8.11 -13.59 0.34
CA TYR A 36 -9.15 -12.89 -0.44
C TYR A 36 -9.12 -11.39 -0.17
N ILE A 37 -8.74 -11.01 1.06
CA ILE A 37 -8.61 -9.62 1.46
C ILE A 37 -7.42 -8.98 0.72
N TYR A 38 -6.25 -9.65 0.68
CA TYR A 38 -5.12 -9.20 -0.13
C TYR A 38 -5.44 -9.10 -1.62
N LEU A 39 -6.22 -10.04 -2.16
CA LEU A 39 -6.65 -10.01 -3.56
C LEU A 39 -7.57 -8.81 -3.83
N GLY A 40 -8.43 -8.46 -2.86
CA GLY A 40 -9.19 -7.21 -2.84
C GLY A 40 -8.29 -5.98 -2.88
N TYR A 41 -7.31 -5.87 -1.99
CA TYR A 41 -6.37 -4.74 -2.00
C TYR A 41 -5.57 -4.65 -3.30
N MET A 42 -5.11 -5.78 -3.83
CA MET A 42 -4.38 -5.82 -5.09
C MET A 42 -5.25 -5.34 -6.26
N THR A 43 -6.50 -5.78 -6.34
CA THR A 43 -7.43 -5.34 -7.40
C THR A 43 -7.77 -3.84 -7.30
N ILE A 44 -8.01 -3.32 -6.09
CA ILE A 44 -8.24 -1.88 -5.88
C ILE A 44 -6.99 -1.07 -6.26
N THR A 45 -5.81 -1.53 -5.86
CA THR A 45 -4.53 -0.88 -6.18
C THR A 45 -4.30 -0.85 -7.70
N LEU A 46 -4.50 -1.98 -8.39
CA LEU A 46 -4.40 -2.04 -9.85
C LEU A 46 -5.44 -1.15 -10.54
N GLY A 47 -6.67 -1.11 -10.03
CA GLY A 47 -7.72 -0.22 -10.53
C GLY A 47 -7.35 1.26 -10.39
N TYR A 48 -6.78 1.64 -9.23
CA TYR A 48 -6.26 2.98 -8.99
C TYR A 48 -5.11 3.32 -9.95
N LEU A 49 -4.12 2.42 -10.11
CA LEU A 49 -3.02 2.61 -11.06
C LEU A 49 -3.51 2.77 -12.50
N ALA A 50 -4.47 1.93 -12.93
CA ALA A 50 -5.02 1.98 -14.27
C ALA A 50 -5.82 3.27 -14.54
N GLY A 51 -6.64 3.70 -13.57
CA GLY A 51 -7.44 4.92 -13.66
C GLY A 51 -6.59 6.18 -13.74
N PHE A 52 -5.49 6.25 -12.97
CA PHE A 52 -4.60 7.40 -12.95
C PHE A 52 -3.33 7.24 -13.78
N ARG A 53 -3.26 6.22 -14.65
CA ARG A 53 -2.07 5.94 -15.47
C ARG A 53 -1.53 7.16 -16.20
N LYS A 54 -2.40 8.01 -16.76
CA LYS A 54 -1.99 9.21 -17.53
C LYS A 54 -1.28 10.24 -16.65
N ILE A 55 -1.68 10.36 -15.38
CA ILE A 55 -1.06 11.27 -14.41
C ILE A 55 0.24 10.65 -13.90
N ILE A 56 0.20 9.35 -13.57
CA ILE A 56 1.36 8.60 -13.11
C ILE A 56 2.48 8.66 -14.16
N PHE A 57 2.18 8.37 -15.43
CA PHE A 57 3.12 8.43 -16.57
C PHE A 57 3.71 9.83 -16.84
N ARG A 58 3.16 10.89 -16.24
CA ARG A 58 3.65 12.27 -16.39
C ARG A 58 4.58 12.72 -15.26
N THR A 59 4.78 11.89 -14.24
CA THR A 59 5.56 12.17 -13.02
C THR A 59 6.71 11.18 -12.86
N ASP A 60 7.67 11.41 -11.96
CA ASP A 60 8.75 10.44 -11.71
C ASP A 60 8.20 9.11 -11.14
N HIS A 61 8.31 8.02 -11.91
CA HIS A 61 7.79 6.70 -11.52
C HIS A 61 8.67 5.98 -10.51
N LEU A 62 9.92 6.42 -10.30
CA LEU A 62 10.89 5.70 -9.50
C LEU A 62 10.41 5.54 -8.05
N LEU A 63 9.89 6.61 -7.45
CA LEU A 63 9.32 6.58 -6.09
C LEU A 63 8.06 5.71 -6.01
N LEU A 64 7.24 5.70 -7.07
CA LEU A 64 6.04 4.87 -7.13
C LEU A 64 6.38 3.38 -7.25
N VAL A 65 7.37 3.02 -8.07
CA VAL A 65 7.87 1.65 -8.20
C VAL A 65 8.49 1.18 -6.89
N LEU A 66 9.27 2.03 -6.21
CA LEU A 66 9.80 1.71 -4.89
C LEU A 66 8.68 1.49 -3.87
N ALA A 67 7.69 2.39 -3.83
CA ALA A 67 6.55 2.26 -2.91
C ALA A 67 5.82 0.93 -3.12
N LEU A 68 5.45 0.62 -4.36
CA LEU A 68 4.75 -0.62 -4.71
C LEU A 68 5.62 -1.86 -4.45
N GLY A 69 6.92 -1.78 -4.73
CA GLY A 69 7.87 -2.85 -4.46
C GLY A 69 7.96 -3.15 -2.96
N PHE A 70 8.12 -2.13 -2.12
CA PHE A 70 8.18 -2.30 -0.67
C PHE A 70 6.84 -2.78 -0.07
N PHE A 71 5.70 -2.26 -0.52
CA PHE A 71 4.40 -2.79 -0.10
C PHE A 71 4.21 -4.25 -0.51
N PHE A 72 4.63 -4.63 -1.72
CA PHE A 72 4.57 -6.02 -2.16
C PHE A 72 5.48 -6.92 -1.30
N LEU A 73 6.69 -6.47 -0.99
CA LEU A 73 7.61 -7.20 -0.11
C LEU A 73 7.02 -7.38 1.29
N SER A 74 6.38 -6.35 1.85
CA SER A 74 5.70 -6.44 3.14
C SER A 74 4.62 -7.53 3.14
N VAL A 75 3.71 -7.51 2.16
CA VAL A 75 2.66 -8.52 2.00
C VAL A 75 3.25 -9.92 1.78
N ALA A 76 4.37 -10.03 1.06
CA ALA A 76 5.05 -11.30 0.85
C ALA A 76 5.62 -11.87 2.16
N VAL A 77 6.23 -11.02 3.00
CA VAL A 77 6.72 -11.42 4.34
C VAL A 77 5.55 -11.94 5.18
N ASP A 78 4.44 -11.23 5.19
CA ASP A 78 3.25 -11.61 5.96
C ASP A 78 2.62 -12.93 5.45
N CYS A 79 2.51 -13.13 4.14
CA CYS A 79 2.07 -14.39 3.54
C CYS A 79 2.99 -15.58 3.87
N ILE A 80 4.31 -15.36 3.89
CA ILE A 80 5.28 -16.39 4.27
C ILE A 80 5.15 -16.69 5.77
N ALA A 81 5.02 -15.67 6.61
CA ALA A 81 4.85 -15.81 8.05
C ALA A 81 3.54 -16.51 8.42
N ALA A 82 2.43 -16.24 7.72
CA ALA A 82 1.19 -16.97 7.92
C ALA A 82 1.32 -18.49 7.68
N ARG A 83 2.30 -18.93 6.88
CA ARG A 83 2.55 -20.35 6.57
C ARG A 83 3.72 -20.96 7.35
N TRP A 84 4.72 -20.18 7.71
CA TRP A 84 5.99 -20.64 8.32
C TRP A 84 6.39 -19.84 9.58
N GLY A 85 5.50 -19.05 10.16
CA GLY A 85 5.82 -18.04 11.18
C GLY A 85 6.49 -18.57 12.44
N HIS A 86 6.31 -19.85 12.77
CA HIS A 86 7.02 -20.50 13.88
C HIS A 86 8.56 -20.56 13.69
N LEU A 87 9.06 -20.42 12.45
CA LEU A 87 10.49 -20.43 12.12
C LEU A 87 11.12 -19.03 12.10
N ILE A 88 10.32 -17.96 12.05
CA ILE A 88 10.82 -16.58 11.88
C ILE A 88 10.19 -15.69 12.98
N PRO A 89 10.67 -15.75 14.22
CA PRO A 89 10.09 -14.97 15.33
C PRO A 89 10.20 -13.45 15.18
N VAL A 90 10.92 -12.95 14.16
CA VAL A 90 11.18 -11.52 13.90
C VAL A 90 10.54 -11.04 12.59
N TYR A 91 9.59 -11.81 12.03
CA TYR A 91 8.99 -11.48 10.72
C TYR A 91 8.28 -10.11 10.72
N HIS A 92 7.62 -9.75 11.83
CA HIS A 92 6.95 -8.46 11.98
C HIS A 92 7.90 -7.27 11.77
N LEU A 93 9.17 -7.36 12.19
CA LEU A 93 10.13 -6.28 11.96
C LEU A 93 10.41 -6.07 10.46
N PHE A 94 10.47 -7.15 9.69
CA PHE A 94 10.66 -7.07 8.24
C PHE A 94 9.38 -6.58 7.56
N GLU A 95 8.23 -7.09 7.97
CA GLU A 95 6.93 -6.64 7.49
C GLU A 95 6.75 -5.13 7.68
N ASP A 96 6.90 -4.65 8.92
CA ASP A 96 6.75 -3.24 9.30
C ASP A 96 7.81 -2.36 8.66
N GLY A 97 9.05 -2.85 8.58
CA GLY A 97 10.14 -2.16 7.90
C GLY A 97 9.81 -1.92 6.43
N PHE A 98 9.35 -2.96 5.72
CA PHE A 98 8.92 -2.83 4.33
C PHE A 98 7.66 -1.96 4.19
N LYS A 99 6.68 -2.02 5.10
CA LYS A 99 5.54 -1.08 5.10
C LYS A 99 6.02 0.36 5.20
N LEU A 100 6.93 0.64 6.14
CA LEU A 100 7.46 1.99 6.36
C LEU A 100 8.17 2.53 5.12
N PHE A 101 9.06 1.76 4.50
CA PHE A 101 9.73 2.18 3.27
C PHE A 101 8.75 2.39 2.11
N GLY A 102 7.70 1.57 2.04
CA GLY A 102 6.59 1.73 1.11
C GLY A 102 5.87 3.07 1.31
N ILE A 103 5.47 3.36 2.55
CA ILE A 103 4.76 4.59 2.94
C ILE A 103 5.63 5.84 2.69
N VAL A 104 6.90 5.81 3.06
CA VAL A 104 7.82 6.95 2.85
C VAL A 104 8.01 7.21 1.36
N SER A 105 8.17 6.17 0.54
CA SER A 105 8.30 6.30 -0.90
C SER A 105 7.01 6.84 -1.54
N TRP A 106 5.85 6.36 -1.08
CA TRP A 106 4.52 6.82 -1.49
C TRP A 106 4.32 8.29 -1.13
N LEU A 107 4.64 8.68 0.10
CA LEU A 107 4.56 10.06 0.57
C LEU A 107 5.47 10.98 -0.24
N GLY A 108 6.72 10.56 -0.49
CA GLY A 108 7.66 11.31 -1.33
C GLY A 108 7.13 11.53 -2.75
N TYR A 109 6.49 10.50 -3.33
CA TYR A 109 5.84 10.61 -4.63
C TYR A 109 4.71 11.65 -4.64
N PHE A 110 3.82 11.63 -3.64
CA PHE A 110 2.73 12.61 -3.53
C PHE A 110 3.22 14.03 -3.26
N ALA A 111 4.21 14.19 -2.40
CA ALA A 111 4.81 15.48 -2.10
C ALA A 111 5.43 16.09 -3.36
N ASN A 112 6.24 15.32 -4.10
CA ASN A 112 6.87 15.78 -5.33
C ASN A 112 5.82 16.11 -6.41
N THR A 113 4.82 15.25 -6.59
CA THR A 113 3.73 15.50 -7.56
C THR A 113 2.94 16.77 -7.21
N SER A 114 2.65 17.00 -5.92
CA SER A 114 1.94 18.19 -5.46
C SER A 114 2.76 19.46 -5.65
N LEU A 115 4.06 19.43 -5.37
CA LEU A 115 4.98 20.55 -5.59
C LEU A 115 5.12 20.87 -7.08
N GLN A 116 5.24 19.87 -7.95
CA GLN A 116 5.29 20.07 -9.40
C GLN A 116 4.01 20.70 -9.94
N TRP A 117 2.85 20.31 -9.42
CA TRP A 117 1.56 20.91 -9.79
C TRP A 117 1.43 22.34 -9.27
N LEU A 118 1.93 22.64 -8.06
CA LEU A 118 1.91 24.01 -7.51
C LEU A 118 2.88 24.94 -8.25
N ALA A 119 4.05 24.43 -8.65
CA ALA A 119 5.08 25.19 -9.36
C ALA A 119 4.76 25.42 -10.86
N ARG A 120 3.76 24.72 -11.40
CA ARG A 120 3.19 24.96 -12.72
C ARG A 120 1.73 25.40 -12.58
N PRO A 121 1.47 26.61 -12.04
CA PRO A 121 0.13 27.17 -12.16
C PRO A 121 -0.12 27.37 -13.66
N GLU A 122 -1.15 26.71 -14.18
CA GLU A 122 -1.65 26.97 -15.53
C GLU A 122 -2.19 28.41 -15.63
#